data_AF-A0A8J2PX32-F1
#
_entry.id   AF-A0A8J2PX32-F1
#
_cell.length_a   1.000
_cell.length_b   1.000
_cell.length_c   1.000
_cell.angle_alpha   90.00
_cell.angle_beta   90.00
_cell.angle_gamma   90.00
#
_symmetry.space_group_name_H-M   'P 1'
#
loop_
_entity.id
_entity.type
_entity.pdbx_description
1 polymer ?
#
loop_
_entity_poly.entity_id
_entity_poly.type
_entity_poly.pdbx_seq_one_letter_code
_entity_poly.pdbx_strand_id
1 'polypeptide(L)'
;PELIRRFGYPVESHEVTTSDGYILTLFRIPSSNKAVVPKVDKEPVLVQHGLLCSSDDWLFVEPESNLPFLLADLGFDVWLGNSRGNVYSQRHVSYHVNSSNYWDFR
;
A
#
# COMPACT_ATOMS: atom_id res chain seq x y z
N PRO A 1 -0.40 -1.09 8.15
CA PRO A 1 0.97 -1.29 8.70
C PRO A 1 1.22 -0.50 9.98
N GLU A 2 1.87 -1.11 10.97
CA GLU A 2 2.26 -0.42 12.21
C GLU A 2 3.25 0.73 11.97
N LEU A 3 4.09 0.61 10.94
CA LEU A 3 5.06 1.65 10.53
C LEU A 3 4.38 3.00 10.26
N ILE A 4 3.27 3.02 9.51
CA ILE A 4 2.54 4.25 9.18
C ILE A 4 1.94 4.89 10.43
N ARG A 5 1.34 4.08 11.31
CA ARG A 5 0.75 4.55 12.57
C ARG A 5 1.79 5.12 13.52
N ARG A 6 2.99 4.52 13.57
CA ARG A 6 4.12 4.98 14.39
C ARG A 6 4.50 6.44 14.09
N PHE A 7 4.37 6.85 12.83
CA PHE A 7 4.64 8.22 12.41
C PHE A 7 3.44 9.17 12.52
N GLY A 8 2.32 8.73 13.10
CA GLY A 8 1.15 9.57 13.39
C GLY A 8 0.20 9.77 12.21
N TYR A 9 0.34 9.01 11.13
CA TYR A 9 -0.56 9.07 9.97
C TYR A 9 -1.72 8.08 10.12
N PRO A 10 -2.95 8.47 9.74
CA PRO A 10 -4.05 7.53 9.63
C PRO A 10 -3.76 6.51 8.53
N VAL A 11 -4.22 5.27 8.72
CA VAL A 11 -4.02 4.22 7.75
C VAL A 11 -5.20 3.27 7.67
N GLU A 12 -5.60 2.97 6.45
CA GLU A 12 -6.60 1.97 6.11
C GLU A 12 -5.92 0.78 5.42
N SER A 13 -6.56 -0.39 5.50
CA SER A 13 -6.16 -1.61 4.80
C SER A 13 -7.33 -2.04 3.92
N HIS A 14 -7.06 -2.27 2.64
CA HIS A 14 -8.05 -2.63 1.64
C HIS A 14 -7.64 -3.91 0.93
N GLU A 15 -8.60 -4.78 0.65
CA GLU A 15 -8.37 -6.01 -0.09
C GLU A 15 -8.97 -5.91 -1.49
N VAL A 16 -8.20 -6.27 -2.50
CA VAL A 16 -8.62 -6.25 -3.91
C VAL A 16 -8.43 -7.64 -4.50
N THR A 17 -9.51 -8.21 -5.03
CA THR A 17 -9.45 -9.47 -5.76
C THR A 17 -9.22 -9.20 -7.24
N THR A 18 -8.11 -9.71 -7.77
CA THR A 18 -7.77 -9.66 -9.20
C THR A 18 -8.64 -10.62 -10.02
N SER A 19 -8.74 -10.40 -11.33
CA SER A 19 -9.59 -11.21 -12.22
C SER A 19 -9.21 -12.70 -12.25
N ASP A 20 -7.95 -13.01 -12.00
CA ASP A 20 -7.43 -14.38 -11.93
C ASP A 20 -7.38 -14.94 -10.51
N GLY A 21 -7.84 -14.20 -9.50
CA GLY A 21 -8.16 -14.74 -8.18
C GLY A 21 -7.19 -14.43 -7.05
N TYR A 22 -6.11 -13.68 -7.29
CA TYR A 22 -5.22 -13.20 -6.22
C TYR A 22 -5.90 -12.11 -5.39
N ILE A 23 -5.71 -12.16 -4.08
CA ILE A 23 -6.23 -11.18 -3.14
C ILE A 23 -5.05 -10.31 -2.67
N LEU A 24 -5.03 -9.07 -3.16
CA LEU A 24 -3.98 -8.10 -2.89
C LEU A 24 -4.37 -7.23 -1.69
N THR A 25 -3.40 -6.93 -0.83
CA THR A 25 -3.60 -5.98 0.27
C THR A 25 -3.00 -4.63 -0.11
N LEU A 26 -3.82 -3.60 -0.20
CA LEU A 26 -3.39 -2.22 -0.39
C LEU A 26 -3.46 -1.47 0.95
N PHE A 27 -2.48 -0.63 1.22
CA PHE A 27 -2.56 0.31 2.34
C PHE A 27 -2.87 1.71 1.82
N ARG A 28 -3.64 2.47 2.59
CA ARG A 28 -4.02 3.83 2.21
C ARG A 28 -3.74 4.80 3.34
N ILE A 29 -3.11 5.92 3.02
CA ILE A 29 -2.94 7.09 3.88
C ILE A 29 -3.92 8.16 3.37
N PRO A 30 -5.15 8.22 3.91
CA PRO A 30 -6.22 9.07 3.36
C PRO A 30 -6.00 10.56 3.65
N SER A 31 -5.17 10.88 4.64
CA SER A 31 -4.89 12.24 5.08
C SER A 31 -3.62 12.30 5.90
N SER A 32 -3.16 13.52 6.14
CA SER A 32 -2.16 13.82 7.16
C SER A 32 -2.71 14.86 8.14
N ASN A 33 -2.44 14.66 9.43
CA ASN A 33 -2.71 15.66 10.45
C ASN A 33 -1.77 16.88 10.37
N LYS A 34 -0.70 16.76 9.57
CA LYS A 34 0.27 17.84 9.29
C LYS A 34 -0.07 18.60 7.99
N ALA A 35 -1.15 18.21 7.29
CA ALA A 35 -1.51 18.82 6.02
C ALA A 35 -1.80 20.32 6.20
N VAL A 36 -1.10 21.15 5.44
CA VAL A 36 -1.20 22.61 5.51
C VAL A 36 -2.56 23.12 5.03
N VAL A 37 -3.23 22.37 4.14
CA VAL A 37 -4.53 22.72 3.57
C VAL A 37 -5.46 21.50 3.59
N PRO A 38 -6.60 21.56 4.29
CA PRO A 38 -7.63 20.54 4.18
C PRO A 38 -8.19 20.54 2.75
N LYS A 39 -7.82 19.55 1.93
CA LYS A 39 -8.43 19.31 0.62
C LYS A 39 -9.65 18.40 0.80
N VAL A 40 -10.82 18.89 0.36
CA VAL A 40 -12.07 18.13 0.32
C VAL A 40 -12.02 17.10 -0.82
N ASP A 41 -11.48 17.50 -1.97
CA ASP A 41 -11.20 16.62 -3.12
C ASP A 41 -9.69 16.35 -3.21
N LYS A 42 -9.29 15.15 -2.79
CA LYS A 42 -7.89 14.72 -2.82
C LYS A 42 -7.63 13.86 -4.04
N GLU A 43 -6.66 14.27 -4.84
CA GLU A 43 -6.19 13.46 -5.97
C GLU A 43 -5.55 12.16 -5.45
N PRO A 44 -5.97 10.98 -5.94
CA PRO A 44 -5.38 9.72 -5.53
C PRO A 44 -4.02 9.50 -6.20
N VAL A 45 -3.05 9.03 -5.42
CA VAL A 45 -1.71 8.65 -5.91
C VAL A 45 -1.41 7.21 -5.51
N LEU A 46 -1.16 6.35 -6.49
CA LEU A 46 -0.69 4.99 -6.24
C LEU A 46 0.84 4.94 -6.29
N VAL A 47 1.45 4.51 -5.19
CA VAL A 47 2.89 4.29 -5.06
C VAL A 47 3.13 2.77 -5.08
N GLN A 48 3.87 2.30 -6.08
CA GLN A 48 4.13 0.88 -6.32
C GLN A 48 5.60 0.53 -6.05
N HIS A 49 5.84 -0.56 -5.34
CA HIS A 49 7.19 -1.04 -5.04
C HIS A 49 7.89 -1.70 -6.25
N GLY A 50 9.19 -1.94 -6.12
CA GLY A 50 10.03 -2.59 -7.14
C GLY A 50 10.02 -4.12 -7.11
N LEU A 51 10.98 -4.73 -7.81
CA LEU A 51 11.15 -6.19 -7.88
C LEU A 51 11.60 -6.77 -6.53
N LEU A 52 10.93 -7.83 -6.06
CA LEU A 52 11.19 -8.49 -4.76
C LEU A 52 10.99 -7.60 -3.52
N CYS A 53 10.23 -6.52 -3.65
CA CYS A 53 9.95 -5.53 -2.61
C CYS A 53 8.54 -5.66 -2.02
N SER A 54 8.22 -4.78 -1.07
CA SER A 54 6.85 -4.55 -0.60
C SER A 54 6.54 -3.05 -0.45
N SER A 55 5.31 -2.71 -0.06
CA SER A 55 4.97 -1.33 0.29
C SER A 55 5.82 -0.74 1.43
N ASP A 56 6.43 -1.58 2.26
CA ASP A 56 7.27 -1.12 3.38
C ASP A 56 8.57 -0.44 2.95
N ASP A 57 9.04 -0.73 1.73
CA ASP A 57 10.25 -0.16 1.17
C ASP A 57 10.19 1.37 1.11
N TRP A 58 8.98 1.91 0.97
CA TRP A 58 8.72 3.33 1.02
C TRP A 58 8.70 3.89 2.44
N LEU A 59 8.70 3.08 3.49
CA LEU A 59 8.37 3.46 4.88
C LEU A 59 9.55 3.35 5.85
N PHE A 60 10.75 2.98 5.38
CA PHE A 60 11.94 2.79 6.23
C PHE A 60 12.68 4.08 6.60
N VAL A 61 12.39 5.20 5.93
CA VAL A 61 13.02 6.49 6.17
C VAL A 61 12.06 7.42 6.90
N GLU A 62 12.61 8.38 7.65
CA GLU A 62 11.86 9.43 8.36
C GLU A 62 10.85 10.16 7.47
N PRO A 63 9.68 10.57 8.01
CA PRO A 63 8.58 11.12 7.22
C PRO A 63 8.93 12.29 6.31
N GLU A 64 9.89 13.12 6.72
CA GLU A 64 10.32 14.31 6.00
C GLU A 64 11.11 13.98 4.71
N SER A 65 11.56 12.73 4.54
CA SER A 65 12.32 12.25 3.38
C SER A 65 11.63 11.08 2.67
N ASN A 66 10.33 10.91 2.91
CA ASN A 66 9.60 9.70 2.57
C ASN A 66 8.41 10.05 1.67
N LEU A 67 8.43 9.54 0.43
CA LEU A 67 7.51 9.95 -0.63
C LEU A 67 6.02 9.83 -0.23
N PRO A 68 5.52 8.68 0.27
CA PRO A 68 4.14 8.58 0.74
C PRO A 68 3.73 9.61 1.79
N PHE A 69 4.60 9.90 2.76
CA PHE A 69 4.29 10.86 3.82
C PHE A 69 4.30 12.30 3.30
N LEU A 70 5.27 12.65 2.44
CA LEU A 70 5.32 13.95 1.77
C LEU A 70 4.07 14.19 0.92
N LEU A 71 3.61 13.18 0.18
CA LEU A 71 2.36 13.27 -0.61
C LEU A 71 1.14 13.46 0.30
N ALA A 72 1.04 12.72 1.40
CA ALA A 72 -0.06 12.89 2.35
C ALA A 72 -0.07 14.30 2.99
N ASP A 73 1.11 14.84 3.32
CA ASP A 73 1.28 16.20 3.85
C ASP A 73 0.93 17.29 2.83
N LEU A 74 1.15 17.02 1.53
CA LEU A 74 0.72 17.88 0.41
C LEU A 74 -0.78 17.73 0.06
N GLY A 75 -1.50 16.90 0.82
CA GLY A 75 -2.95 16.74 0.72
C GLY A 75 -3.41 15.77 -0.37
N PHE A 76 -2.55 14.85 -0.82
CA PHE A 76 -2.96 13.73 -1.69
C PHE A 76 -3.62 12.60 -0.89
N ASP A 77 -4.41 11.78 -1.58
CA ASP A 77 -4.90 10.50 -1.07
C ASP A 77 -3.94 9.39 -1.51
N VAL A 78 -3.13 8.87 -0.60
CA VAL A 78 -1.99 8.03 -0.97
C VAL A 78 -2.32 6.56 -0.80
N TRP A 79 -2.13 5.79 -1.87
CA TRP A 79 -2.31 4.35 -1.92
C TRP A 79 -0.95 3.66 -2.11
N LEU A 80 -0.72 2.59 -1.35
CA LEU A 80 0.47 1.78 -1.39
C LEU A 80 0.10 0.40 -1.92
N GLY A 81 0.56 0.12 -3.13
CA GLY A 81 0.30 -1.14 -3.83
C GLY A 81 1.20 -2.26 -3.34
N ASN A 82 0.67 -3.49 -3.32
CA ASN A 82 1.43 -4.71 -3.10
C ASN A 82 1.16 -5.70 -4.23
N SER A 83 2.23 -6.20 -4.83
CA SER A 83 2.14 -7.24 -5.86
C SER A 83 1.86 -8.60 -5.23
N ARG A 84 1.08 -9.41 -5.94
CA ARG A 84 0.85 -10.83 -5.61
C ARG A 84 2.16 -11.55 -5.27
N GLY A 85 2.12 -12.38 -4.23
CA GLY A 85 3.27 -13.15 -3.75
C GLY A 85 4.18 -12.44 -2.75
N ASN A 86 4.14 -11.10 -2.66
CA ASN A 86 4.89 -10.39 -1.61
C ASN A 86 4.27 -10.63 -0.22
N VAL A 87 4.95 -10.21 0.85
CA VAL A 87 4.57 -10.47 2.25
C VAL A 87 3.13 -10.07 2.61
N TYR A 88 2.53 -9.10 1.90
CA TYR A 88 1.17 -8.62 2.16
C TYR A 88 0.09 -9.25 1.27
N SER A 89 0.48 -9.94 0.20
CA SER A 89 -0.44 -10.39 -0.85
C SER A 89 -0.21 -11.86 -1.23
N GLN A 90 -0.23 -12.76 -0.23
CA GLN A 90 -0.01 -14.21 -0.39
C GLN A 90 -1.29 -15.05 -0.43
N ARG A 91 -2.44 -14.45 -0.78
CA ARG A 91 -3.74 -15.13 -0.79
C ARG A 91 -4.31 -15.23 -2.19
N HIS A 92 -5.04 -16.31 -2.42
CA HIS A 92 -5.73 -16.61 -3.66
C HIS A 92 -7.06 -17.29 -3.34
N VAL A 93 -8.11 -17.05 -4.14
CA VAL A 93 -9.46 -17.60 -3.90
C VAL A 93 -9.53 -19.13 -3.96
N SER A 94 -8.61 -19.77 -4.68
CA SER A 94 -8.62 -21.23 -4.92
C SER A 94 -7.32 -21.97 -4.62
N TYR A 95 -6.20 -21.27 -4.42
CA TYR A 95 -4.88 -21.89 -4.35
C TYR A 95 -4.14 -21.47 -3.08
N HIS A 96 -3.42 -22.41 -2.47
CA HIS A 96 -2.56 -22.12 -1.33
C HIS A 96 -1.19 -21.64 -1.82
N VAL A 97 -0.53 -20.73 -1.10
CA VAL A 97 0.78 -20.16 -1.46
C VAL A 97 1.87 -21.21 -1.69
N ASN A 98 1.79 -22.37 -1.05
CA ASN A 98 2.75 -23.48 -1.23
C ASN A 98 2.47 -24.35 -2.46
N SER A 99 1.39 -24.11 -3.21
CA SER A 99 1.06 -24.87 -4.42
C SER A 99 1.72 -24.26 -5.65
N SER A 100 2.15 -25.08 -6.60
CA SER A 100 2.69 -24.60 -7.89
C SER A 100 1.68 -23.75 -8.65
N ASN A 101 0.38 -24.10 -8.58
CA ASN A 101 -0.70 -23.36 -9.23
C ASN A 101 -0.81 -21.91 -8.71
N TYR A 102 -0.45 -21.65 -7.45
CA TYR A 102 -0.41 -20.29 -6.94
C TYR A 102 0.66 -19.43 -7.62
N TRP A 103 1.73 -20.02 -8.16
CA TRP A 103 2.83 -19.29 -8.80
C TRP A 103 2.75 -19.31 -10.34
N ASP A 104 1.71 -19.92 -10.90
CA ASP A 104 1.40 -19.92 -12.34
C ASP A 104 0.52 -18.71 -12.70
N PHE A 105 1.12 -17.52 -12.69
CA PHE A 105 0.41 -16.26 -12.95
C PHE A 105 -0.15 -16.21 -14.38
N ARG A 106 -1.37 -15.69 -14.55
CA ARG A 106 -2.06 -15.62 -15.85
C ARG A 106 -2.34 -14.20 -16.32
#